data_AF-A0A7W1LHR5-F1
#
_entry.id   AF-A0A7W1LHR5-F1
#
_cell.length_a   1.000
_cell.length_b   1.000
_cell.length_c   1.000
_cell.angle_alpha   90.00
_cell.angle_beta   90.00
_cell.angle_gamma   90.00
#
_symmetry.space_group_name_H-M   'P 1'
#
loop_
_entity.id
_entity.type
_entity.pdbx_description
1 polymer ?
#
loop_
_entity_poly.entity_id
_entity_poly.type
_entity_poly.pdbx_seq_one_letter_code
_entity_poly.pdbx_strand_id
1 'polypeptide(L)'
;MSEARQAARVSFQEELDALELELRLEGELVLRSLRGAVEAVCTQDDELADEVIAFDDDVDGQYAVVAQGIELLLARQTPVASDLRLVLALLHDNLHLERMGDLCVTIAKLTKLSHELAPDASM
;
A
#
# COMPACT_ATOMS: atom_id res chain seq x y z
N MET A 1 -45.84 4.94 3.67
CA MET A 1 -44.47 5.39 3.31
C MET A 1 -43.61 5.44 4.57
N SER A 2 -43.20 4.28 5.09
CA SER A 2 -42.42 4.18 6.34
C SER A 2 -41.33 3.10 6.23
N GLU A 3 -40.58 3.10 5.12
CA GLU A 3 -39.71 1.98 4.75
C GLU A 3 -38.23 2.33 4.45
N ALA A 4 -37.73 3.54 4.71
CA ALA A 4 -36.41 3.90 4.15
C ALA A 4 -35.43 4.70 5.03
N ARG A 5 -35.48 4.61 6.37
CA ARG A 5 -34.45 5.31 7.18
C ARG A 5 -34.04 4.62 8.48
N GLN A 6 -33.75 3.32 8.40
CA GLN A 6 -32.90 2.67 9.39
C GLN A 6 -31.87 1.81 8.66
N ALA A 7 -30.98 2.45 7.88
CA ALA A 7 -29.72 1.81 7.57
C ALA A 7 -29.06 1.51 8.92
N ALA A 8 -28.80 0.23 9.22
CA ALA A 8 -28.15 -0.16 10.45
C ALA A 8 -26.87 0.67 10.61
N ARG A 9 -26.77 1.43 11.70
CA ARG A 9 -25.58 2.23 11.98
C ARG A 9 -24.44 1.24 12.21
N VAL A 10 -23.54 1.13 11.24
CA VAL A 10 -22.30 0.35 11.39
C VAL A 10 -21.54 0.96 12.56
N SER A 11 -21.06 0.09 13.45
CA SER A 11 -20.30 0.52 14.62
C SER A 11 -18.91 1.00 14.19
N PHE A 12 -18.31 1.88 15.00
CA PHE A 12 -16.94 2.31 14.78
C PHE A 12 -15.97 1.12 14.69
N GLN A 13 -16.18 0.09 15.53
CA GLN A 13 -15.32 -1.09 15.53
C GLN A 13 -15.42 -1.89 14.22
N GLU A 14 -16.62 -2.05 13.66
CA GLU A 14 -16.78 -2.75 12.38
C GLU A 14 -16.14 -1.98 11.22
N GLU A 15 -16.24 -0.65 11.19
CA GLU A 15 -15.55 0.18 10.18
C GLU A 15 -14.02 0.11 10.35
N LEU A 16 -13.53 0.08 11.59
CA LEU A 16 -12.11 -0.05 11.92
C LEU A 16 -11.56 -1.43 11.53
N ASP A 17 -12.28 -2.52 11.85
CA ASP A 17 -11.89 -3.88 11.49
C ASP A 17 -11.81 -4.05 9.96
N ALA A 18 -12.71 -3.40 9.22
CA ALA A 18 -12.66 -3.37 7.76
C ALA A 18 -11.41 -2.62 7.25
N LEU A 19 -11.08 -1.46 7.82
CA LEU A 19 -9.86 -0.72 7.48
C LEU A 19 -8.58 -1.51 7.76
N GLU A 20 -8.52 -2.23 8.88
CA GLU A 20 -7.40 -3.11 9.18
C GLU A 20 -7.24 -4.23 8.14
N LEU A 21 -8.33 -4.76 7.62
CA LEU A 21 -8.28 -5.75 6.55
C LEU A 21 -7.72 -5.15 5.26
N GLU A 22 -8.21 -3.98 4.86
CA GLU A 22 -7.73 -3.29 3.65
C GLU A 22 -6.24 -2.92 3.76
N LEU A 23 -5.78 -2.47 4.93
CA LEU A 23 -4.37 -2.20 5.18
C LEU A 23 -3.50 -3.46 5.11
N ARG A 24 -4.01 -4.61 5.58
CA ARG A 24 -3.30 -5.89 5.45
C ARG A 24 -3.16 -6.30 4.00
N LEU A 25 -4.19 -6.09 3.17
CA LEU A 25 -4.13 -6.36 1.74
C LEU A 25 -3.03 -5.50 1.08
N GLU A 26 -2.96 -4.21 1.39
CA GLU A 26 -1.88 -3.33 0.93
C GLU A 26 -0.50 -3.89 1.31
N GLY A 27 -0.35 -4.34 2.56
CA GLY A 27 0.89 -4.96 3.04
C GLY A 27 1.27 -6.23 2.27
N GLU A 28 0.29 -7.05 1.86
CA GLU A 28 0.54 -8.23 1.02
C GLU A 28 1.01 -7.85 -0.38
N LEU A 29 0.44 -6.80 -0.98
CA LEU A 29 0.88 -6.25 -2.28
C LEU A 29 2.32 -5.74 -2.16
N VAL A 30 2.62 -4.90 -1.17
CA VAL A 30 3.98 -4.37 -0.95
C VAL A 30 5.00 -5.48 -0.70
N LEU A 31 4.64 -6.52 0.05
CA LEU A 31 5.51 -7.69 0.25
C LEU A 31 5.81 -8.44 -1.04
N ARG A 32 4.83 -8.51 -1.97
CA ARG A 32 5.05 -9.08 -3.29
C ARG A 32 5.99 -8.21 -4.12
N SER A 33 5.77 -6.89 -4.16
CA SER A 33 6.65 -5.94 -4.85
C SER A 33 8.08 -6.02 -4.33
N LEU A 34 8.26 -6.10 -3.01
CA LEU A 34 9.56 -6.21 -2.37
C LEU A 34 10.29 -7.49 -2.77
N ARG A 35 9.61 -8.64 -2.75
CA ARG A 35 10.20 -9.92 -3.18
C ARG A 35 10.61 -9.87 -4.65
N GLY A 36 9.73 -9.36 -5.51
CA GLY A 36 10.02 -9.20 -6.94
C GLY A 36 11.20 -8.28 -7.19
N ALA A 37 11.25 -7.11 -6.53
CA ALA A 37 12.33 -6.14 -6.69
C ALA A 37 13.69 -6.70 -6.24
N VAL A 38 13.72 -7.41 -5.11
CA VAL A 38 14.93 -8.06 -4.59
C VAL A 38 15.39 -9.19 -5.51
N GLU A 39 14.45 -10.00 -6.01
CA GLU A 39 14.80 -11.07 -6.94
C GLU A 39 15.33 -10.51 -8.25
N ALA A 40 14.62 -9.54 -8.86
CA ALA A 40 15.02 -8.89 -10.10
C ALA A 40 16.44 -8.29 -10.01
N VAL A 41 16.77 -7.58 -8.93
CA VAL A 41 18.11 -6.99 -8.77
C VAL A 41 19.19 -8.06 -8.56
N CYS A 42 18.89 -9.15 -7.85
CA CYS A 42 19.85 -10.23 -7.61
C CYS A 42 20.12 -11.07 -8.85
N THR A 43 19.13 -11.27 -9.72
CA THR A 43 19.23 -12.10 -10.93
C THR A 43 19.47 -11.28 -12.20
N GLN A 44 19.41 -9.95 -12.11
CA GLN A 44 19.42 -9.02 -13.25
C GLN A 44 18.31 -9.34 -14.25
N ASP A 45 17.12 -9.65 -13.74
CA ASP A 45 15.95 -10.00 -14.53
C ASP A 45 15.13 -8.74 -14.87
N ASP A 46 15.31 -8.25 -16.09
CA ASP A 46 14.62 -7.05 -16.60
C ASP A 46 13.11 -7.28 -16.78
N GLU A 47 12.66 -8.51 -17.07
CA GLU A 47 11.24 -8.83 -17.21
C GLU A 47 10.55 -8.77 -15.85
N LEU A 48 11.15 -9.36 -14.82
CA LEU A 48 10.63 -9.27 -13.45
C LEU A 48 10.66 -7.83 -12.91
N ALA A 49 11.67 -7.04 -13.27
CA ALA A 49 11.69 -5.61 -12.94
C ALA A 49 10.51 -4.86 -13.58
N ASP A 50 10.17 -5.15 -14.83
CA ASP A 50 8.99 -4.57 -15.50
C ASP A 50 7.67 -4.98 -14.83
N GLU A 51 7.56 -6.23 -14.38
CA GLU A 51 6.40 -6.68 -13.61
C GLU A 51 6.24 -5.91 -12.29
N VAL A 52 7.34 -5.68 -11.57
CA VAL A 52 7.32 -4.89 -10.32
C VAL A 52 6.86 -3.46 -10.58
N ILE A 53 7.35 -2.84 -11.66
CA ILE A 53 6.97 -1.47 -12.03
C ILE A 53 5.48 -1.41 -12.41
N ALA A 54 4.97 -2.39 -13.15
CA ALA A 54 3.57 -2.42 -13.56
C ALA A 54 2.60 -2.71 -12.40
N PHE A 55 3.04 -3.47 -11.40
CA PHE A 55 2.23 -3.85 -10.24
C PHE A 55 2.07 -2.72 -9.21
N ASP A 56 2.82 -1.63 -9.33
CA ASP A 56 2.72 -0.46 -8.47
C ASP A 56 1.33 0.18 -8.48
N ASP A 57 0.66 0.17 -9.64
CA ASP A 57 -0.72 0.67 -9.79
C ASP A 57 -1.70 -0.02 -8.82
N ASP A 58 -1.47 -1.30 -8.49
CA ASP A 58 -2.30 -2.04 -7.54
C ASP A 58 -2.03 -1.57 -6.09
N VAL A 59 -0.78 -1.25 -5.75
CA VAL A 59 -0.41 -0.69 -4.44
C VAL A 59 -1.01 0.70 -4.28
N ASP A 60 -0.88 1.56 -5.27
CA ASP A 60 -1.47 2.91 -5.29
C ASP A 60 -3.00 2.87 -5.16
N GLY A 61 -3.63 1.94 -5.89
CA GLY A 61 -5.06 1.71 -5.80
C GLY A 61 -5.50 1.33 -4.39
N GLN A 62 -4.78 0.40 -3.76
CA GLN A 62 -5.09 -0.04 -2.40
C GLN A 62 -4.80 1.06 -1.37
N TYR A 63 -3.73 1.83 -1.53
CA TYR A 63 -3.44 3.02 -0.73
C TYR A 63 -4.63 3.98 -0.73
N ALA A 64 -5.16 4.29 -1.92
CA ALA A 64 -6.29 5.19 -2.07
C ALA A 64 -7.58 4.66 -1.41
N VAL A 65 -7.81 3.35 -1.44
CA VAL A 65 -8.95 2.70 -0.75
C VAL A 65 -8.85 2.90 0.75
N VAL A 66 -7.70 2.60 1.35
CA VAL A 66 -7.48 2.74 2.80
C VAL A 66 -7.57 4.21 3.22
N ALA A 67 -6.90 5.11 2.51
CA ALA A 67 -6.93 6.55 2.80
C ALA A 67 -8.35 7.12 2.79
N GLN A 68 -9.13 6.83 1.73
CA GLN A 68 -10.52 7.26 1.64
C GLN A 68 -11.40 6.66 2.74
N GLY A 69 -11.16 5.40 3.11
CA GLY A 69 -11.88 4.76 4.21
C GLY A 69 -11.61 5.43 5.55
N ILE A 70 -10.36 5.82 5.83
CA ILE A 70 -9.97 6.57 7.03
C ILE A 70 -10.65 7.94 7.06
N GLU A 71 -10.62 8.68 5.95
CA GLU A 71 -11.29 9.98 5.82
C GLU A 71 -12.80 9.86 6.10
N LEU A 72 -13.45 8.84 5.52
CA LEU A 72 -14.87 8.60 5.71
C LEU A 72 -15.21 8.22 7.15
N LEU A 73 -14.39 7.39 7.79
CA LEU A 73 -14.56 7.01 9.19
C LEU A 73 -14.45 8.24 10.11
N LEU A 74 -13.44 9.11 9.90
CA LEU A 74 -13.28 10.35 10.66
C LEU A 74 -14.39 11.38 10.39
N ALA A 75 -14.98 11.37 9.19
CA ALA A 75 -16.12 12.24 8.85
C ALA A 75 -17.43 11.76 9.48
N ARG A 76 -17.64 10.43 9.57
CA ARG A 76 -18.86 9.81 10.11
C ARG A 76 -18.84 9.64 11.61
N GLN A 77 -17.67 9.34 12.16
CA GLN A 77 -17.44 9.06 13.56
C GLN A 77 -16.45 10.11 14.09
N THR A 78 -16.65 10.59 15.32
CA THR A 78 -15.72 11.52 15.97
C THR A 78 -14.99 10.79 17.10
N PRO A 79 -14.06 9.86 16.77
CA PRO A 79 -13.34 9.10 17.79
C PRO A 79 -12.47 10.04 18.63
N VAL A 80 -12.24 9.67 19.89
CA VAL A 80 -11.47 10.48 20.84
C VAL A 80 -10.38 9.65 21.49
N ALA A 81 -9.33 10.33 21.98
CA ALA A 81 -8.25 9.74 22.76
C ALA A 81 -7.63 8.48 22.12
N SER A 82 -7.91 7.29 22.64
CA SER A 82 -7.36 6.01 22.15
C SER A 82 -7.74 5.73 20.71
N ASP A 83 -9.00 5.93 20.38
CA ASP A 83 -9.58 5.50 19.11
C ASP A 83 -9.06 6.39 17.98
N LEU A 84 -8.95 7.70 18.25
CA LEU A 84 -8.34 8.64 17.31
C LEU A 84 -6.86 8.32 17.09
N ARG A 85 -6.11 7.98 18.14
CA ARG A 85 -4.70 7.60 17.98
C ARG A 85 -4.54 6.34 17.14
N LEU A 86 -5.45 5.37 17.26
CA LEU A 86 -5.42 4.15 16.46
C LEU A 86 -5.70 4.44 14.98
N VAL A 87 -6.72 5.24 14.68
CA VAL A 87 -7.04 5.64 13.29
C VAL A 87 -5.88 6.41 12.65
N LEU A 88 -5.22 7.30 13.41
CA LEU A 88 -4.03 8.02 12.92
C LEU A 88 -2.83 7.09 12.71
N ALA A 89 -2.67 6.05 13.52
CA ALA A 89 -1.64 5.04 13.29
C ALA A 89 -1.87 4.30 11.97
N LEU A 90 -3.11 3.87 11.69
CA LEU A 90 -3.46 3.24 10.41
C LEU A 90 -3.16 4.16 9.21
N LEU A 91 -3.45 5.47 9.34
CA LEU A 91 -3.13 6.45 8.30
C LEU A 91 -1.62 6.54 8.02
N HIS A 92 -0.81 6.54 9.07
CA HIS A 92 0.64 6.60 8.93
C HIS A 92 1.20 5.30 8.37
N ASP A 93 0.69 4.16 8.82
CA ASP A 93 1.10 2.84 8.33
C ASP A 93 0.78 2.69 6.83
N ASN A 94 -0.41 3.12 6.41
CA ASN A 94 -0.81 3.20 4.99
C ASN A 94 0.18 4.03 4.16
N LEU A 95 0.53 5.24 4.62
CA LEU A 95 1.55 6.06 3.96
C LEU A 95 2.94 5.40 3.94
N HIS A 96 3.29 4.62 4.96
CA HIS A 96 4.57 3.91 4.99
C HIS A 96 4.60 2.74 4.01
N LEU A 97 3.48 2.04 3.81
CA LEU A 97 3.36 0.95 2.85
C LEU A 97 3.48 1.45 1.41
N GLU A 98 2.76 2.51 1.03
CA GLU A 98 2.87 3.12 -0.30
C GLU A 98 4.32 3.50 -0.63
N ARG A 99 5.00 4.20 0.30
CA ARG A 99 6.43 4.54 0.13
C ARG A 99 7.34 3.34 -0.02
N MET A 100 7.02 2.23 0.64
CA MET A 100 7.77 0.98 0.47
C MET A 100 7.55 0.41 -0.93
N GLY A 101 6.33 0.49 -1.49
CA GLY A 101 6.03 0.16 -2.89
C GLY A 101 6.87 0.98 -3.87
N ASP A 102 6.86 2.30 -3.71
CA ASP A 102 7.65 3.26 -4.49
C ASP A 102 9.16 2.94 -4.51
N LEU A 103 9.70 2.53 -3.35
CA LEU A 103 11.10 2.13 -3.23
C LEU A 103 11.38 0.82 -4.00
N CYS A 104 10.43 -0.12 -4.02
CA CYS A 104 10.55 -1.34 -4.82
C CYS A 104 10.60 -1.01 -6.32
N VAL A 105 9.74 -0.11 -6.79
CA VAL A 105 9.76 0.40 -8.17
C VAL A 105 11.08 1.08 -8.49
N THR A 106 11.61 1.87 -7.55
CA THR A 106 12.92 2.51 -7.71
C THR A 106 14.04 1.47 -7.88
N ILE A 107 14.05 0.41 -7.07
CA ILE A 107 15.00 -0.71 -7.20
C ILE A 107 14.86 -1.39 -8.57
N ALA A 108 13.63 -1.66 -9.02
CA ALA A 108 13.38 -2.28 -10.32
C ALA A 108 13.90 -1.41 -11.48
N LYS A 109 13.61 -0.10 -11.47
CA LYS A 109 14.13 0.85 -12.48
C LYS A 109 15.65 0.90 -12.49
N LEU A 110 16.29 0.90 -11.31
CA LEU A 110 17.75 0.89 -11.19
C LEU A 110 18.38 -0.41 -11.67
N THR A 111 17.71 -1.55 -11.44
CA THR A 111 18.15 -2.86 -11.94
C THR A 111 18.33 -2.83 -13.44
N LYS A 112 17.30 -2.37 -14.17
CA LYS A 112 17.35 -2.23 -15.63
C LYS A 112 18.46 -1.30 -16.10
N LEU A 113 18.63 -0.15 -15.43
CA LEU A 113 19.70 0.79 -15.77
C LEU A 113 21.09 0.20 -15.52
N SER A 114 21.26 -0.58 -14.46
CA SER A 114 22.55 -1.18 -14.09
C SER A 114 23.03 -2.22 -15.11
N HIS A 115 22.12 -2.89 -15.81
CA HIS A 115 22.46 -3.86 -16.84
C HIS A 115 23.15 -3.18 -18.04
N GLU A 116 22.80 -1.93 -18.34
CA GLU A 116 23.42 -1.15 -19.42
C GLU A 116 24.82 -0.61 -19.07
N LEU A 117 25.16 -0.60 -17.78
CA LEU A 117 26.48 -0.22 -17.30
C LEU A 117 27.39 -1.45 -17.33
N ALA A 118 28.18 -1.58 -18.40
CA ALA A 118 29.23 -2.60 -18.47
C ALA A 118 30.08 -2.56 -17.18
N PRO A 119 30.43 -3.72 -16.59
CA PRO A 119 31.30 -3.74 -15.42
C PRO A 119 32.59 -3.02 -15.80
N ASP A 120 33.00 -2.05 -14.99
CA ASP A 120 34.26 -1.35 -15.21
C ASP A 120 35.37 -2.40 -15.26
N ALA A 121 35.93 -2.61 -16.46
CA ALA A 121 37.01 -3.58 -16.70
C ALA A 121 38.34 -3.17 -16.03
N SER A 122 38.30 -2.12 -15.20
CA SER A 122 39.42 -1.54 -14.46
C SER A 122 39.50 -2.00 -12.99
N MET A 123 38.57 -2.82 -12.49
CA MET A 123 38.64 -3.45 -11.16
C MET A 123 39.05 -4.92 -11.22
#